data_AF-A0A6F8SV97-F1
#
_entry.id   AF-A0A6F8SV97-F1
#
_cell.length_a   1.000
_cell.length_b   1.000
_cell.length_c   1.000
_cell.angle_alpha   90.00
_cell.angle_beta   90.00
_cell.angle_gamma   90.00
#
_symmetry.space_group_name_H-M   'P 1'
#
loop_
_entity.id
_entity.type
_entity.pdbx_description
1 polymer ?
#
loop_
_entity_poly.entity_id
_entity_poly.type
_entity_poly.pdbx_seq_one_letter_code
_entity_poly.pdbx_strand_id
1 'polypeptide(L)'
;MPRQNEAAFLRGVLRNNEAAAQFCEMLFRISQTLDDLIDKDNPVTDEGLIHTFWEALIELPANPFYRQHEPYLRPLMASALQDWRDSACLERTDDHHCRSIAFVLRDQLATVLIQCAYLVGGYDWMNQVSVPVRQHIHEDTLGDYMASLNQAPEENEEVSQ
;
A
#
# COMPACT_ATOMS: atom_id res chain seq x y z
N MET A 1 -11.72 -7.93 -3.35
CA MET A 1 -12.60 -6.78 -3.02
C MET A 1 -12.29 -6.38 -1.59
N PRO A 2 -12.08 -5.09 -1.28
CA PRO A 2 -11.86 -4.66 0.09
C PRO A 2 -13.05 -5.07 0.97
N ARG A 3 -12.80 -5.42 2.24
CA ARG A 3 -13.88 -5.73 3.19
C ARG A 3 -14.83 -4.51 3.21
N GLN A 4 -16.15 -4.70 3.33
CA GLN A 4 -17.11 -3.57 3.28
C GLN A 4 -16.76 -2.41 4.22
N ASN A 5 -16.09 -2.69 5.33
CA ASN A 5 -15.59 -1.69 6.27
C ASN A 5 -14.43 -0.84 5.72
N GLU A 6 -13.53 -1.41 4.91
CA GLU A 6 -12.36 -0.72 4.34
C GLU A 6 -12.78 0.32 3.29
N ALA A 7 -13.71 -0.05 2.40
CA ALA A 7 -14.23 0.88 1.39
C ALA A 7 -14.96 2.07 2.04
N ALA A 8 -15.74 1.82 3.09
CA ALA A 8 -16.41 2.86 3.85
C ALA A 8 -15.42 3.75 4.61
N PHE A 9 -14.38 3.16 5.22
CA PHE A 9 -13.31 3.88 5.90
C PHE A 9 -12.56 4.80 4.94
N LEU A 10 -12.09 4.27 3.80
CA LEU A 10 -11.39 5.02 2.77
C LEU A 10 -12.21 6.21 2.25
N ARG A 11 -13.49 5.97 1.92
CA ARG A 11 -14.41 7.04 1.48
C ARG A 11 -14.61 8.09 2.58
N GLY A 12 -14.69 7.67 3.84
CA GLY A 12 -14.75 8.56 4.99
C GLY A 12 -13.53 9.48 5.05
N VAL A 13 -12.32 8.90 5.05
CA VAL A 13 -11.03 9.62 5.05
C VAL A 13 -10.94 10.62 3.90
N LEU A 14 -11.47 10.26 2.73
CA LEU A 14 -11.43 11.10 1.52
C LEU A 14 -12.65 12.01 1.37
N ARG A 15 -13.46 12.20 2.43
CA ARG A 15 -14.66 13.06 2.45
C ARG A 15 -15.63 12.76 1.30
N ASN A 16 -15.77 11.49 0.93
CA ASN A 16 -16.56 11.00 -0.20
C ASN A 16 -16.16 11.61 -1.56
N ASN A 17 -14.92 12.07 -1.70
CA ASN A 17 -14.37 12.45 -3.00
C ASN A 17 -14.11 11.18 -3.82
N GLU A 18 -14.99 10.89 -4.78
CA GLU A 18 -14.94 9.67 -5.58
C GLU A 18 -13.64 9.54 -6.39
N ALA A 19 -13.19 10.62 -7.02
CA ALA A 19 -11.98 10.60 -7.84
C ALA A 19 -10.73 10.30 -6.99
N ALA A 20 -10.66 10.85 -5.77
CA ALA A 20 -9.60 10.55 -4.81
C ALA A 20 -9.69 9.10 -4.32
N ALA A 21 -10.90 8.60 -4.03
CA ALA A 21 -11.10 7.22 -3.60
C ALA A 21 -10.65 6.24 -4.68
N GLN A 22 -11.08 6.44 -5.92
CA GLN A 22 -10.66 5.64 -7.07
C GLN A 22 -9.14 5.68 -7.27
N PHE A 23 -8.52 6.84 -7.08
CA PHE A 23 -7.05 6.97 -7.12
C PHE A 23 -6.37 6.09 -6.07
N CYS A 24 -6.77 6.20 -4.80
CA CYS A 24 -6.20 5.40 -3.71
C CYS A 24 -6.47 3.89 -3.89
N GLU A 25 -7.67 3.51 -4.33
CA GLU A 25 -8.02 2.12 -4.59
C GLU A 25 -7.16 1.51 -5.71
N MET A 26 -6.92 2.24 -6.81
CA MET A 26 -6.00 1.81 -7.86
C MET A 26 -4.58 1.65 -7.32
N LEU A 27 -4.11 2.63 -6.54
CA LEU A 27 -2.77 2.58 -5.97
C LEU A 27 -2.56 1.38 -5.03
N PHE A 28 -3.56 1.05 -4.21
CA PHE A 28 -3.53 -0.13 -3.33
C PHE A 28 -3.53 -1.43 -4.13
N ARG A 29 -4.35 -1.54 -5.20
CA ARG A 29 -4.32 -2.73 -6.06
C ARG A 29 -2.96 -2.93 -6.74
N ILE A 30 -2.40 -1.84 -7.28
CA ILE A 30 -1.08 -1.87 -7.91
C ILE A 30 -0.01 -2.31 -6.90
N SER A 31 -0.06 -1.79 -5.67
CA SER A 31 0.87 -2.19 -4.61
C SER A 31 0.72 -3.66 -4.24
N GLN A 32 -0.52 -4.13 -4.05
CA GLN A 32 -0.76 -5.53 -3.70
C GLN A 32 -0.22 -6.48 -4.76
N THR A 33 -0.42 -6.15 -6.05
CA THR A 33 0.15 -6.96 -7.14
C THR A 33 1.68 -6.89 -7.15
N LEU A 34 2.28 -5.76 -6.78
CA LEU A 34 3.74 -5.66 -6.64
C LEU A 34 4.25 -6.56 -5.50
N ASP A 35 3.58 -6.56 -4.35
CA ASP A 35 3.89 -7.44 -3.21
C ASP A 35 3.82 -8.92 -3.64
N ASP A 36 2.69 -9.35 -4.21
CA ASP A 36 2.47 -10.72 -4.67
C ASP A 36 3.58 -11.19 -5.65
N LEU A 37 4.02 -10.31 -6.56
CA LEU A 37 5.10 -10.62 -7.52
C LEU A 37 6.48 -10.77 -6.87
N ILE A 38 6.71 -10.09 -5.76
CA ILE A 38 8.04 -9.96 -5.13
C ILE A 38 8.19 -11.00 -4.01
N ASP A 39 7.14 -11.20 -3.22
CA ASP A 39 7.09 -12.16 -2.12
C ASP A 39 6.82 -13.57 -2.63
N LYS A 40 6.14 -13.70 -3.77
CA LYS A 40 5.83 -14.96 -4.46
C LYS A 40 5.03 -15.94 -3.61
N ASP A 41 4.27 -15.43 -2.65
CA ASP A 41 3.37 -16.17 -1.78
C ASP A 41 1.98 -16.34 -2.41
N ASN A 42 1.56 -15.39 -3.25
CA ASN A 42 0.30 -15.42 -3.98
C ASN A 42 0.51 -15.45 -5.51
N PRO A 43 -0.15 -16.35 -6.26
CA PRO A 43 -0.03 -16.41 -7.71
C PRO A 43 -0.78 -15.23 -8.37
N VAL A 44 -0.08 -14.49 -9.23
CA VAL A 44 -0.67 -13.45 -10.09
C VAL A 44 -0.95 -14.03 -11.47
N THR A 45 -2.19 -13.91 -11.96
CA THR A 45 -2.55 -14.37 -13.31
C THR A 45 -2.05 -13.40 -14.38
N ASP A 46 -1.82 -13.90 -15.60
CA ASP A 46 -1.45 -13.05 -16.75
C ASP A 46 -2.46 -11.90 -16.97
N GLU A 47 -3.76 -12.19 -16.82
CA GLU A 47 -4.81 -11.18 -16.93
C GLU A 47 -4.70 -10.11 -15.82
N GLY A 48 -4.49 -10.53 -14.56
CA GLY A 48 -4.31 -9.61 -13.44
C GLY A 48 -3.06 -8.75 -13.59
N LEU A 49 -1.97 -9.33 -14.11
CA LEU A 49 -0.73 -8.61 -14.39
C LEU A 49 -0.96 -7.54 -15.48
N ILE A 50 -1.53 -7.93 -16.62
CA ILE A 50 -1.82 -6.99 -17.73
C ILE A 50 -2.75 -5.87 -17.27
N HIS A 51 -3.80 -6.21 -16.51
CA HIS A 51 -4.72 -5.23 -15.95
C HIS A 51 -4.01 -4.24 -15.02
N THR A 52 -3.12 -4.71 -14.15
CA THR A 52 -2.35 -3.84 -13.24
C THR A 52 -1.45 -2.87 -14.00
N PHE A 53 -0.79 -3.32 -15.07
CA PHE A 53 -0.02 -2.43 -15.94
C PHE A 53 -0.91 -1.41 -16.66
N TRP A 54 -2.11 -1.79 -17.07
CA TRP A 54 -3.08 -0.86 -17.65
C TRP A 54 -3.52 0.19 -16.62
N GLU A 55 -3.85 -0.22 -15.39
CA GLU A 55 -4.19 0.72 -14.31
C GLU A 55 -3.03 1.69 -14.05
N ALA A 56 -1.81 1.19 -13.90
CA ALA A 56 -0.65 2.01 -13.56
C ALA A 56 -0.25 2.99 -14.67
N LEU A 57 -0.32 2.58 -15.94
CA LEU A 57 0.17 3.36 -17.06
C LEU A 57 -0.89 4.25 -17.70
N ILE A 58 -2.18 3.87 -17.61
CA ILE A 58 -3.27 4.50 -18.35
C ILE A 58 -4.29 5.12 -17.41
N GLU A 59 -4.90 4.33 -16.51
CA GLU A 59 -6.02 4.80 -15.68
C GLU A 59 -5.57 5.74 -14.56
N LEU A 60 -4.46 5.41 -13.87
CA LEU A 60 -3.91 6.22 -12.78
C LEU A 60 -3.50 7.62 -13.28
N PRO A 61 -2.76 7.78 -14.41
CA PRO A 61 -2.50 9.10 -14.98
C PRO A 61 -3.74 9.80 -15.55
N ALA A 62 -4.79 9.07 -15.92
CA ALA A 62 -6.04 9.64 -16.42
C ALA A 62 -6.98 10.12 -15.29
N ASN A 63 -6.81 9.62 -14.07
CA ASN A 63 -7.67 9.95 -12.93
C ASN A 63 -7.74 11.48 -12.68
N PRO A 64 -8.94 12.07 -12.57
CA PRO A 64 -9.09 13.53 -12.42
C PRO A 64 -8.40 14.11 -11.19
N PHE A 65 -8.45 13.39 -10.05
CA PHE A 65 -7.82 13.83 -8.80
C PHE A 65 -6.30 13.79 -8.92
N TYR A 66 -5.75 12.70 -9.47
CA TYR A 66 -4.30 12.60 -9.73
C TYR A 66 -3.85 13.70 -10.68
N ARG A 67 -4.53 13.91 -11.81
CA ARG A 67 -4.16 14.96 -12.78
C ARG A 67 -4.18 16.36 -12.19
N GLN A 68 -5.14 16.65 -11.33
CA GLN A 68 -5.24 17.95 -10.66
C GLN A 68 -4.08 18.16 -9.68
N HIS A 69 -3.60 17.10 -9.02
CA HIS A 69 -2.63 17.16 -7.94
C HIS A 69 -1.29 16.50 -8.28
N GLU A 70 -1.03 16.21 -9.56
CA GLU A 70 0.12 15.42 -10.03
C GLU A 70 1.47 15.98 -9.53
N PRO A 71 1.74 17.30 -9.57
CA PRO A 71 3.01 17.85 -9.08
C PRO A 71 3.23 17.62 -7.57
N TYR A 72 2.16 17.37 -6.81
CA TYR A 72 2.20 17.09 -5.38
C TYR A 72 2.24 15.59 -5.10
N LEU A 73 1.41 14.80 -5.79
CA LEU A 73 1.27 13.36 -5.54
C LEU A 73 2.39 12.52 -6.15
N ARG A 74 2.86 12.84 -7.35
CA ARG A 74 3.91 12.06 -8.04
C ARG A 74 5.21 11.93 -7.22
N PRO A 75 5.78 13.00 -6.62
CA PRO A 75 6.97 12.84 -5.79
C PRO A 75 6.71 12.02 -4.52
N LEU A 76 5.51 12.11 -3.92
CA LEU A 76 5.13 11.31 -2.76
C LEU A 76 5.04 9.82 -3.10
N MET A 77 4.45 9.49 -4.27
CA MET A 77 4.38 8.12 -4.76
C MET A 77 5.77 7.56 -5.08
N ALA A 78 6.66 8.37 -5.66
CA ALA A 78 8.04 7.96 -5.90
C ALA A 78 8.78 7.66 -4.58
N SER A 79 8.59 8.49 -3.55
CA SER A 79 9.13 8.22 -2.20
C SER A 79 8.54 6.95 -1.60
N ALA A 80 7.23 6.75 -1.70
CA ALA A 80 6.57 5.55 -1.18
C ALA A 80 7.07 4.26 -1.81
N LEU A 81 7.27 4.25 -3.13
CA LEU A 81 7.84 3.10 -3.83
C LEU A 81 9.30 2.84 -3.43
N GLN A 82 10.09 3.90 -3.24
CA GLN A 82 11.48 3.78 -2.80
C GLN A 82 11.56 3.22 -1.37
N ASP A 83 10.75 3.74 -0.45
CA ASP A 83 10.69 3.28 0.94
C ASP A 83 10.22 1.82 1.03
N TRP A 84 9.22 1.44 0.22
CA TRP A 84 8.77 0.05 0.11
C TRP A 84 9.89 -0.87 -0.40
N ARG A 85 10.62 -0.47 -1.45
CA ARG A 85 11.75 -1.24 -1.98
C ARG A 85 12.81 -1.44 -0.90
N ASP A 86 13.16 -0.38 -0.20
CA ASP A 86 14.21 -0.42 0.83
C ASP A 86 13.74 -1.28 2.01
N SER A 87 12.46 -1.23 2.38
CA SER A 87 11.86 -2.17 3.33
C SER A 87 12.07 -3.62 2.91
N ALA A 88 11.69 -3.99 1.68
CA ALA A 88 11.84 -5.36 1.17
C ALA A 88 13.31 -5.81 1.13
N CYS A 89 14.26 -4.89 0.94
CA CYS A 89 15.69 -5.21 1.03
C CYS A 89 16.15 -5.43 2.49
N LEU A 90 15.74 -4.55 3.40
CA LEU A 90 16.14 -4.59 4.81
C LEU A 90 15.54 -5.77 5.57
N GLU A 91 14.30 -6.15 5.24
CA GLU A 91 13.59 -7.30 5.82
C GLU A 91 14.36 -8.61 5.65
N ARG A 92 14.97 -8.81 4.47
CA ARG A 92 15.72 -10.02 4.10
C ARG A 92 17.09 -10.13 4.78
N THR A 93 17.48 -9.13 5.55
CA THR A 93 18.70 -9.19 6.36
C THR A 93 18.44 -9.99 7.65
N ASP A 94 19.51 -10.46 8.31
CA ASP A 94 19.40 -11.09 9.64
C ASP A 94 19.66 -10.10 10.79
N ASP A 95 19.65 -8.80 10.49
CA ASP A 95 19.86 -7.75 11.48
C ASP A 95 18.52 -7.25 12.03
N HIS A 96 18.34 -7.39 13.35
CA HIS A 96 17.12 -6.97 14.04
C HIS A 96 16.82 -5.48 13.84
N HIS A 97 17.85 -4.63 13.81
CA HIS A 97 17.64 -3.20 13.61
C HIS A 97 17.16 -2.89 12.19
N CYS A 98 17.78 -3.48 11.16
CA CYS A 98 17.30 -3.40 9.77
C CYS A 98 15.85 -3.88 9.62
N ARG A 99 15.49 -5.02 10.21
CA ARG A 99 14.09 -5.52 10.19
C ARG A 99 13.13 -4.55 10.90
N SER A 100 13.55 -3.90 11.98
CA SER A 100 12.71 -2.88 12.64
C SER A 100 12.50 -1.63 11.78
N ILE A 101 13.47 -1.27 10.94
CA ILE A 101 13.34 -0.17 9.98
C ILE A 101 12.40 -0.61 8.84
N ALA A 102 12.56 -1.83 8.31
CA ALA A 102 11.67 -2.38 7.29
C ALA A 102 10.20 -2.30 7.72
N PHE A 103 9.90 -2.73 8.95
CA PHE A 103 8.56 -2.63 9.53
C PHE A 103 7.94 -1.22 9.44
N VAL A 104 8.74 -0.17 9.63
CA VAL A 104 8.26 1.22 9.57
C VAL A 104 8.10 1.69 8.11
N LEU A 105 9.03 1.28 7.23
CA LEU A 105 9.06 1.75 5.84
C LEU A 105 7.96 1.12 4.97
N ARG A 106 7.52 -0.12 5.25
CA ARG A 106 6.49 -0.81 4.44
C ARG A 106 5.13 -0.12 4.40
N ASP A 107 4.82 0.77 5.33
CA ASP A 107 3.52 1.48 5.43
C ASP A 107 3.47 2.82 4.67
N GLN A 108 4.42 3.08 3.78
CA GLN A 108 4.52 4.42 3.22
C GLN A 108 3.33 4.83 2.32
N LEU A 109 2.53 3.88 1.85
CA LEU A 109 1.26 4.17 1.17
C LEU A 109 0.20 4.81 2.08
N ALA A 110 0.23 4.55 3.39
CA ALA A 110 -0.61 5.28 4.35
C ALA A 110 -0.32 6.77 4.31
N THR A 111 0.95 7.16 4.18
CA THR A 111 1.34 8.56 4.04
C THR A 111 0.71 9.19 2.80
N VAL A 112 0.69 8.49 1.65
CA VAL A 112 0.04 8.99 0.42
C VAL A 112 -1.46 9.19 0.64
N LEU A 113 -2.16 8.26 1.29
CA LEU A 113 -3.58 8.41 1.63
C LEU A 113 -3.82 9.62 2.55
N ILE A 114 -2.99 9.79 3.58
CA ILE A 114 -3.09 10.95 4.50
C ILE A 114 -2.89 12.27 3.74
N GLN A 115 -1.95 12.31 2.79
CA GLN A 115 -1.77 13.48 1.94
C GLN A 115 -2.95 13.71 0.98
N CYS A 116 -3.63 12.66 0.52
CA CYS A 116 -4.90 12.80 -0.20
C CYS A 116 -5.98 13.41 0.70
N ALA A 117 -6.05 13.03 1.98
CA ALA A 117 -6.95 13.64 2.95
C ALA A 117 -6.68 15.16 3.11
N TYR A 118 -5.41 15.57 3.14
CA TYR A 118 -5.05 16.99 3.11
C TYR A 118 -5.58 17.71 1.88
N LEU A 119 -5.44 17.12 0.69
CA LEU A 119 -5.88 17.74 -0.56
C LEU A 119 -7.41 17.89 -0.64
N VAL A 120 -8.18 16.99 -0.03
CA VAL A 120 -9.66 17.06 -0.03
C VAL A 120 -10.26 17.86 1.13
N GLY A 121 -9.57 17.92 2.28
CA GLY A 121 -10.13 18.44 3.53
C GLY A 121 -9.30 19.51 4.23
N GLY A 122 -8.08 19.76 3.77
CA GLY A 122 -7.14 20.69 4.38
C GLY A 122 -6.41 20.12 5.60
N TYR A 123 -5.62 20.99 6.24
CA TYR A 123 -4.74 20.66 7.37
C TYR A 123 -5.49 20.03 8.56
N ASP A 124 -6.58 20.65 9.00
CA ASP A 124 -7.33 20.18 10.17
C ASP A 124 -7.92 18.79 9.95
N TRP A 125 -8.43 18.54 8.74
CA TRP A 125 -8.97 17.24 8.37
C TRP A 125 -7.88 16.16 8.33
N MET A 126 -6.75 16.44 7.68
CA MET A 126 -5.59 15.54 7.66
C MET A 126 -5.17 15.15 9.08
N ASN A 127 -5.06 16.12 9.99
CA ASN A 127 -4.67 15.85 11.37
C ASN A 127 -5.70 14.99 12.11
N GLN A 128 -6.99 15.20 11.85
CA GLN A 128 -8.06 14.41 12.44
C GLN A 128 -8.01 12.94 12.02
N VAL A 129 -7.68 12.65 10.76
CA VAL A 129 -7.74 11.29 10.20
C VAL A 129 -6.40 10.56 10.14
N SER A 130 -5.27 11.25 10.28
CA SER A 130 -3.94 10.66 10.08
C SER A 130 -3.62 9.49 11.02
N VAL A 131 -3.88 9.65 12.32
CA VAL A 131 -3.63 8.59 13.31
C VAL A 131 -4.58 7.39 13.09
N PRO A 132 -5.90 7.57 12.93
CA PRO A 132 -6.79 6.47 12.56
C PRO A 132 -6.38 5.73 11.29
N VAL A 133 -5.89 6.43 10.26
CA VAL A 133 -5.39 5.79 9.02
C VAL A 133 -4.22 4.88 9.30
N ARG A 134 -3.21 5.34 10.06
CA ARG A 134 -2.06 4.48 10.40
C ARG A 134 -2.47 3.26 11.23
N GLN A 135 -3.38 3.44 12.18
CA GLN A 135 -3.90 2.34 12.99
C GLN A 135 -4.69 1.32 12.17
N HIS A 136 -5.32 1.75 11.08
CA HIS A 136 -6.08 0.87 10.20
C HIS A 136 -5.19 0.11 9.21
N ILE A 137 -4.12 0.73 8.71
CA ILE A 137 -3.22 0.08 7.74
C ILE A 137 -2.18 -0.81 8.44
N HIS A 138 -1.71 -0.43 9.63
CA HIS A 138 -0.88 -1.28 10.48
C HIS A 138 -1.71 -2.04 11.52
N GLU A 139 -2.28 -3.18 11.14
CA GLU A 139 -2.96 -4.07 12.09
C GLU A 139 -1.97 -4.91 12.92
N ASP A 140 -0.80 -5.26 12.35
CA ASP A 140 0.20 -6.10 13.02
C ASP A 140 1.15 -5.28 13.91
N THR A 141 1.55 -5.84 15.05
CA THR A 141 2.61 -5.24 15.86
C THR A 141 4.00 -5.56 15.30
N LEU A 142 5.03 -4.81 15.71
CA LEU A 142 6.43 -5.15 15.41
C LEU A 142 6.78 -6.57 15.89
N GLY A 143 6.20 -7.02 17.01
CA GLY A 143 6.42 -8.36 17.54
C GLY A 143 5.85 -9.44 16.62
N ASP A 144 4.62 -9.24 16.13
CA ASP A 144 3.96 -10.17 15.21
C ASP A 144 4.73 -10.27 13.88
N TYR A 145 5.16 -9.12 13.36
CA TYR A 145 5.99 -9.05 12.16
C TYR A 145 7.35 -9.75 12.33
N MET A 146 8.04 -9.53 13.45
CA MET A 146 9.30 -10.23 13.71
C MET A 146 9.09 -11.74 13.87
N ALA A 147 7.96 -12.16 14.41
CA ALA A 147 7.61 -13.57 14.51
C ALA A 147 7.35 -14.19 13.14
N SER A 148 6.66 -13.48 12.22
CA SER A 148 6.38 -13.99 10.88
C SER A 148 7.64 -14.21 10.05
N LEU A 149 8.65 -13.33 10.16
CA LEU A 149 9.92 -13.48 9.44
C LEU A 149 10.77 -14.66 9.91
N ASN A 150 10.57 -15.12 11.14
CA ASN A 150 11.32 -16.24 11.72
C ASN A 150 10.63 -17.60 11.53
N GLN A 151 9.40 -17.62 11.01
CA GLN A 151 8.74 -18.85 10.60
C GLN A 151 9.31 -19.25 9.24
N ALA A 152 9.99 -20.41 9.18
CA ALA A 152 10.40 -20.98 7.91
C ALA A 152 9.15 -21.20 7.04
N PRO A 153 9.21 -20.97 5.71
CA PRO A 153 8.08 -21.26 4.85
C PRO A 153 7.69 -22.73 5.02
N GLU A 154 6.41 -23.00 5.32
CA GLU A 154 5.89 -24.37 5.31
C GLU A 154 6.22 -24.97 3.95
N GLU A 155 7.01 -26.06 3.94
CA GLU A 155 7.23 -26.85 2.74
C GLU A 155 5.86 -27.32 2.25
N ASN A 156 5.33 -26.64 1.22
CA ASN A 156 4.15 -27.12 0.52
C ASN A 156 4.51 -28.51 -0.02
N GLU A 157 3.99 -29.55 0.63
CA GLU A 157 4.08 -30.94 0.19
C GLU A 157 3.73 -30.96 -1.31
N GLU A 158 4.71 -31.35 -2.14
CA GLU A 158 4.48 -31.67 -3.53
C GLU A 158 3.35 -32.70 -3.60
N VAL A 159 2.14 -32.26 -3.95
CA VAL A 159 1.07 -33.17 -4.35
C VAL A 159 1.46 -33.70 -5.73
N SER A 160 2.30 -34.73 -5.69
CA SER A 160 2.53 -35.64 -6.80
C SER A 160 1.24 -36.41 -7.04
N GLN A 161 0.56 -36.12 -8.15
CA GLN A 161 -0.32 -37.06 -8.88
C GLN A 161 -0.76 -36.50 -10.24
#